data_AF-A0A3M3RMN5-F1
#
_entry.id   AF-A0A3M3RMN5-F1
#
_cell.length_a   1.000
_cell.length_b   1.000
_cell.length_c   1.000
_cell.angle_alpha   90.00
_cell.angle_beta   90.00
_cell.angle_gamma   90.00
#
_symmetry.space_group_name_H-M   'P 1'
#
loop_
_entity.id
_entity.type
_entity.pdbx_description
1 polymer ?
#
loop_
_entity_poly.entity_id
_entity_poly.type
_entity_poly.pdbx_seq_one_letter_code
_entity_poly.pdbx_strand_id
1 'polypeptide(L)'
;MLCRLSMGPSRVQDFVNIHDLCDDACPTGPKLTAFFSSGAGDYMAVDKNSSPPVNYIWWHEKQDCPDVDIDTWPTMDAWMGIFLENSDSKESILE
;
A
#
# COMPACT_ATOMS: atom_id res chain seq x y z
N MET A 1 3.70 -4.93 -18.01
CA MET A 1 3.70 -3.60 -17.41
C MET A 1 2.72 -3.64 -16.25
N LEU A 2 3.21 -3.88 -15.03
CA LEU A 2 2.37 -3.96 -13.84
C LEU A 2 1.78 -2.57 -13.58
N CYS A 3 0.50 -2.51 -13.20
CA CYS A 3 -0.24 -1.30 -12.90
C CYS A 3 0.24 -0.67 -11.58
N ARG A 4 1.53 -0.30 -11.49
CA ARG A 4 2.14 0.29 -10.28
C ARG A 4 1.63 1.70 -9.95
N LEU A 5 0.76 2.27 -10.79
CA LEU A 5 0.22 3.63 -10.68
C LEU A 5 -1.27 3.66 -10.29
N SER A 6 -1.91 2.51 -10.08
CA SER A 6 -3.30 2.45 -9.65
C SER A 6 -3.36 2.20 -8.15
N MET A 7 -4.06 3.06 -7.43
CA MET A 7 -4.42 2.81 -6.04
C MET A 7 -5.35 1.59 -5.96
N GLY A 8 -5.19 0.78 -4.92
CA GLY A 8 -6.12 -0.29 -4.58
C GLY A 8 -5.45 -1.60 -4.15
N PRO A 9 -6.28 -2.62 -3.88
CA PRO A 9 -5.79 -3.96 -3.57
C PRO A 9 -5.08 -4.56 -4.79
N SER A 10 -3.94 -5.18 -4.55
CA SER A 10 -3.21 -5.92 -5.57
C SER A 10 -3.90 -7.27 -5.83
N ARG A 11 -3.77 -7.80 -7.05
CA ARG A 11 -4.13 -9.20 -7.30
C ARG A 11 -3.14 -10.08 -6.56
N VAL A 12 -3.56 -11.29 -6.17
CA VAL A 12 -2.68 -12.23 -5.43
C VAL A 12 -1.36 -12.51 -6.17
N GLN A 13 -1.42 -12.62 -7.50
CA GLN A 13 -0.24 -12.80 -8.37
C GLN A 13 0.67 -11.57 -8.45
N ASP A 14 0.18 -10.40 -8.08
CA ASP A 14 0.87 -9.11 -8.14
C ASP A 14 1.34 -8.67 -6.74
N PHE A 15 1.23 -9.53 -5.72
CA PHE A 15 1.81 -9.28 -4.41
C PHE A 15 3.33 -9.23 -4.53
N VAL A 16 3.92 -8.14 -4.04
CA VAL A 16 5.36 -7.90 -4.13
C VAL A 16 5.97 -7.95 -2.74
N ASN A 17 7.20 -8.43 -2.65
CA ASN A 17 7.96 -8.28 -1.43
C ASN A 17 8.46 -6.83 -1.37
N ILE A 18 8.33 -6.19 -0.21
CA ILE A 18 8.85 -4.82 -0.03
C ILE A 18 10.37 -4.78 -0.23
N HIS A 19 11.08 -5.89 0.07
CA HIS A 19 12.52 -5.99 -0.19
C HIS A 19 12.90 -5.88 -1.66
N ASP A 20 11.98 -6.20 -2.58
CA ASP A 20 12.20 -6.06 -4.02
C ASP A 20 11.90 -4.63 -4.53
N LEU A 21 11.37 -3.75 -3.65
CA LEU A 21 11.06 -2.34 -3.96
C LEU A 21 12.07 -1.34 -3.37
N CYS A 22 12.91 -1.79 -2.44
CA CYS A 22 13.97 -0.98 -1.85
C CYS A 22 15.11 -0.74 -2.86
N ASP A 23 15.56 0.51 -3.02
CA ASP A 23 16.57 0.87 -4.04
C ASP A 23 18.02 0.52 -3.64
N ASP A 24 18.47 0.89 -2.43
CA ASP A 24 19.90 0.80 -2.06
C ASP A 24 20.19 0.07 -0.73
N ALA A 25 19.31 0.19 0.27
CA ALA A 25 19.45 -0.49 1.55
C ALA A 25 18.06 -0.79 2.10
N CYS A 26 17.59 -2.02 1.90
CA CYS A 26 16.36 -2.41 2.57
C CYS A 26 16.65 -2.61 4.07
N PRO A 27 15.87 -2.02 4.97
CA PRO A 27 16.11 -2.14 6.40
C PRO A 27 16.17 -3.61 6.80
N THR A 28 16.97 -3.89 7.84
CA THR A 28 17.06 -5.23 8.46
C THR A 28 15.75 -5.48 9.24
N GLY A 29 14.67 -5.70 8.51
CA GLY A 29 13.31 -5.75 9.01
C GLY A 29 12.58 -7.03 8.59
N PRO A 30 11.32 -7.19 9.02
CA PRO A 30 10.51 -8.34 8.65
C PRO A 30 10.34 -8.47 7.13
N LYS A 31 10.05 -9.69 6.65
CA LYS A 31 9.76 -9.94 5.24
C LYS A 31 8.32 -9.54 4.93
N LEU A 32 8.15 -8.26 4.63
CA LEU A 32 6.86 -7.66 4.33
C LEU A 32 6.37 -8.03 2.93
N THR A 33 5.11 -8.44 2.84
CA THR A 33 4.42 -8.70 1.57
C THR A 33 3.38 -7.62 1.35
N ALA A 34 3.54 -6.81 0.31
CA ALA A 34 2.60 -5.75 -0.06
C ALA A 34 1.34 -6.34 -0.71
N PHE A 35 0.19 -5.85 -0.28
CA PHE A 35 -1.12 -6.30 -0.77
C PHE A 35 -2.03 -5.15 -1.19
N PHE A 36 -1.71 -3.91 -0.83
CA PHE A 36 -2.43 -2.72 -1.25
C PHE A 36 -1.44 -1.63 -1.65
N SER A 37 -1.70 -0.92 -2.75
CA SER A 37 -0.90 0.23 -3.19
C SER A 37 -1.68 1.51 -3.01
N SER A 38 -1.01 2.57 -2.53
CA SER A 38 -1.57 3.93 -2.54
C SER A 38 -1.68 4.50 -3.96
N GLY A 39 -1.05 3.88 -4.96
CA GLY A 39 -0.91 4.43 -6.32
C GLY A 39 0.15 5.54 -6.43
N ALA A 40 0.70 6.01 -5.31
CA ALA A 40 1.75 7.03 -5.23
C ALA A 40 3.13 6.47 -4.85
N GLY A 41 3.25 5.14 -4.75
CA GLY A 41 4.49 4.46 -4.37
C GLY A 41 4.52 3.91 -2.95
N ASP A 42 3.51 4.23 -2.12
CA ASP A 42 3.36 3.65 -0.79
C ASP A 42 2.52 2.38 -0.81
N TYR A 43 2.76 1.52 0.17
CA TYR A 43 2.13 0.20 0.22
C TYR A 43 1.66 -0.14 1.63
N MET A 44 0.51 -0.80 1.72
CA MET A 44 0.20 -1.60 2.91
C MET A 44 0.78 -2.99 2.72
N ALA A 45 1.44 -3.47 3.77
CA ALA A 45 2.11 -4.74 3.75
C ALA A 45 1.89 -5.52 5.05
N VAL A 46 2.07 -6.83 4.98
CA VAL A 46 1.90 -7.71 6.14
C VAL A 46 3.18 -8.51 6.37
N ASP A 47 3.57 -8.65 7.64
CA ASP A 47 4.51 -9.69 8.04
C ASP A 47 3.74 -10.99 8.29
N LYS A 48 3.84 -11.92 7.34
CA LYS A 48 3.22 -13.25 7.45
C LYS A 48 3.95 -14.18 8.42
N ASN A 49 5.15 -13.82 8.87
CA ASN A 49 5.96 -14.65 9.76
C ASN A 49 5.73 -14.31 11.23
N SER A 50 5.07 -13.20 11.54
CA SER A 50 4.64 -12.87 12.89
C SER A 50 3.37 -13.65 13.28
N SER A 51 3.23 -13.95 14.56
CA SER A 51 2.03 -14.58 15.11
C SER A 51 1.57 -13.78 16.34
N PRO A 52 0.47 -13.00 16.25
CA PRO A 52 -0.41 -12.81 15.08
C PRO A 52 0.27 -12.05 13.91
N PRO A 53 -0.28 -12.12 12.68
CA PRO A 53 0.18 -11.30 11.56
C PRO A 53 0.11 -9.81 11.90
N VAL A 54 1.18 -9.06 11.64
CA VAL A 54 1.26 -7.62 11.88
C VAL A 54 1.20 -6.89 10.54
N ASN A 55 0.37 -5.86 10.48
CA ASN A 55 0.21 -5.02 9.30
C ASN A 55 1.07 -3.75 9.42
N TYR A 56 1.52 -3.26 8.28
CA TYR A 56 2.46 -2.17 8.16
C TYR A 56 2.02 -1.22 7.05
N ILE A 57 2.39 0.06 7.20
CA ILE A 57 2.49 0.97 6.07
C ILE A 57 3.96 1.14 5.73
N TRP A 58 4.33 0.74 4.53
CA TRP A 58 5.63 1.03 3.96
C TRP A 58 5.54 2.31 3.13
N TRP A 59 6.30 3.31 3.55
CA TRP A 59 6.40 4.61 2.91
C TRP A 59 7.60 4.61 1.96
N HIS A 60 7.37 4.95 0.69
CA HIS A 60 8.46 5.07 -0.28
C HIS A 60 9.50 6.12 0.18
N GLU A 61 9.05 7.22 0.78
CA GLU A 61 9.92 8.31 1.26
C GLU A 61 10.63 7.99 2.58
N LYS A 62 10.19 6.95 3.29
CA LYS A 62 10.70 6.58 4.62
C LYS A 62 10.82 5.07 4.78
N GLN A 63 11.54 4.45 3.85
CA GLN A 63 11.64 2.99 3.71
C GLN A 63 12.15 2.30 5.00
N ASP A 64 13.04 2.96 5.75
CA ASP A 64 13.66 2.42 6.97
C ASP A 64 12.76 2.41 8.20
N CYS A 65 11.65 3.13 8.18
CA CYS A 65 10.79 3.34 9.34
C CYS A 65 9.31 3.22 8.94
N PRO A 66 8.87 2.01 8.54
CA PRO A 66 7.45 1.76 8.26
C PRO A 66 6.62 1.94 9.53
N ASP A 67 5.37 2.37 9.36
CA ASP A 67 4.41 2.38 10.47
C ASP A 67 3.97 0.94 10.74
N VAL A 68 3.92 0.57 12.02
CA VAL A 68 3.70 -0.80 12.49
C VAL A 68 2.36 -0.90 13.20
N ASP A 69 1.73 -2.07 13.10
CA ASP A 69 0.48 -2.40 13.80
C ASP A 69 -0.68 -1.45 13.45
N ILE A 70 -0.78 -1.15 12.15
CA ILE A 70 -1.82 -0.26 11.62
C ILE A 70 -3.17 -0.98 11.53
N ASP A 71 -4.25 -0.25 11.83
CA ASP A 71 -5.60 -0.73 11.57
C ASP A 71 -5.88 -0.65 10.06
N THR A 72 -5.88 -1.81 9.42
CA THR A 72 -5.91 -1.92 7.96
C THR A 72 -7.18 -1.31 7.36
N TRP A 73 -8.35 -1.55 7.97
CA TRP A 73 -9.62 -1.14 7.36
C TRP A 73 -9.81 0.37 7.34
N PRO A 74 -9.64 1.10 8.46
CA PRO A 74 -9.72 2.56 8.45
C PRO A 74 -8.64 3.21 7.61
N THR A 75 -7.41 2.67 7.59
CA THR A 75 -6.35 3.23 6.72
C THR A 75 -6.72 3.07 5.25
N MET A 76 -7.26 1.90 4.85
CA MET A 76 -7.70 1.68 3.47
C MET A 76 -8.82 2.64 3.09
N ASP A 77 -9.80 2.79 3.97
CA ASP A 77 -10.94 3.70 3.76
C ASP A 77 -10.46 5.15 3.59
N ALA A 78 -9.53 5.60 4.42
CA ALA A 78 -8.94 6.94 4.32
C ALA A 78 -8.20 7.15 2.98
N TRP A 79 -7.38 6.19 2.55
CA TRP A 79 -6.66 6.30 1.26
C TRP A 79 -7.62 6.31 0.08
N MET A 80 -8.63 5.43 0.09
CA MET A 80 -9.66 5.40 -0.94
C MET A 80 -10.48 6.68 -0.98
N GLY A 81 -10.82 7.24 0.19
CA GLY A 81 -11.53 8.52 0.32
C GLY A 81 -10.76 9.66 -0.34
N ILE A 82 -9.48 9.84 0.00
CA ILE A 82 -8.62 10.87 -0.59
C ILE A 82 -8.57 10.75 -2.11
N PHE A 83 -8.44 9.53 -2.64
CA PHE A 83 -8.37 9.32 -4.08
C PHE A 83 -9.69 9.64 -4.79
N LEU A 84 -10.82 9.26 -4.18
CA LEU A 84 -12.15 9.53 -4.74
C LEU A 84 -12.52 11.02 -4.68
N GLU A 85 -12.13 11.73 -3.62
CA GLU A 85 -12.29 13.19 -3.53
C GLU A 85 -11.56 13.94 -4.66
N ASN A 86 -10.42 13.40 -5.10
CA ASN A 86 -9.65 13.94 -6.22
C ASN A 86 -10.13 13.45 -7.61
N SER A 87 -11.15 12.58 -7.65
CA SER A 87 -11.72 12.11 -8.90
C SER A 87 -12.88 13.01 -9.32
N ASP A 88 -12.86 13.50 -10.57
CA ASP A 88 -13.98 14.28 -11.11
C ASP A 88 -15.26 13.46 -11.01
N SER A 89 -16.21 13.92 -10.20
CA SER A 89 -17.54 13.34 -10.16
C SER A 89 -18.19 13.58 -11.52
N LYS A 90 -18.63 12.50 -12.19
CA LYS A 90 -19.38 12.60 -13.46
C LYS A 90 -20.83 13.09 -13.23
N GLU A 91 -21.02 14.08 -12.39
CA GLU A 91 -22.31 14.72 -12.09
C GLU A 91 -22.70 15.75 -13.16
N SER A 92 -22.47 15.45 -14.46
CA SER A 92 -22.80 16.37 -15.55
C SER A 92 -23.23 15.72 -16.87
N ILE A 93 -23.71 14.47 -16.88
CA ILE A 93 -24.23 13.82 -18.12
C ILE A 93 -25.74 13.52 -18.00
N LEU A 94 -26.50 14.43 -17.39
CA LEU A 94 -27.97 14.42 -17.42
C LEU A 94 -28.50 15.86 -17.50
N GLU A 95 -28.32 16.52 -18.64
CA GLU A 95 -29.18 17.63 -19.12
C GLU A 95 -29.67 17.31 -20.54
#